data_AF-A0A6I2T4S8-F1
#
_entry.id   AF-A0A6I2T4S8-F1
#
_cell.length_a   1.000
_cell.length_b   1.000
_cell.length_c   1.000
_cell.angle_alpha   90.00
_cell.angle_beta   90.00
_cell.angle_gamma   90.00
#
_symmetry.space_group_name_H-M   'P 1'
#
loop_
_entity.id
_entity.type
_entity.pdbx_description
1 polymer ?
#
loop_
_entity_poly.entity_id
_entity_poly.type
_entity_poly.pdbx_seq_one_letter_code
_entity_poly.pdbx_strand_id
1 'polypeptide(L)'
;MAKTTITQPTLPDGIEWPEATVRWWEHLASTPGADSWTEADWDNLMNAALIHADIWGSGNFASVPILNKLLQDYGITPAARSQITQAKVKQQERHTPLDEIAERRKLRVIEGGKAKRRTGT
;
A
#
# COMPACT_ATOMS: atom_id res chain seq x y z
N MET A 1 -6.03 -19.55 -0.09
CA MET A 1 -6.94 -18.42 -0.41
C MET A 1 -6.46 -17.84 -1.73
N ALA A 2 -7.23 -17.94 -2.81
CA ALA A 2 -6.86 -17.30 -4.07
C ALA A 2 -6.88 -15.79 -3.87
N LYS A 3 -5.79 -15.08 -4.19
CA LYS A 3 -5.74 -13.62 -4.15
C LYS A 3 -6.65 -13.14 -5.29
N THR A 4 -7.88 -12.72 -4.98
CA THR A 4 -8.75 -12.07 -5.97
C THR A 4 -7.99 -10.85 -6.47
N THR A 5 -7.56 -10.88 -7.72
CA THR A 5 -6.89 -9.74 -8.35
C THR A 5 -7.97 -8.68 -8.57
N ILE A 6 -8.09 -7.75 -7.61
CA ILE A 6 -8.97 -6.59 -7.78
C ILE A 6 -8.38 -5.76 -8.91
N THR A 7 -9.13 -5.68 -10.01
CA THR A 7 -8.75 -4.92 -11.20
C THR A 7 -9.26 -3.49 -11.03
N GLN A 8 -8.46 -2.51 -11.46
CA GLN A 8 -8.88 -1.11 -11.44
C GLN A 8 -10.25 -0.94 -12.12
N PRO A 9 -11.24 -0.28 -11.48
CA PRO A 9 -12.53 -0.07 -12.09
C PRO A 9 -12.45 0.93 -13.25
N THR A 10 -13.37 0.79 -14.19
CA THR A 10 -13.56 1.78 -15.26
C THR A 10 -14.15 3.07 -14.68
N LEU A 11 -13.84 4.21 -15.31
CA LEU A 11 -14.54 5.44 -14.97
C LEU A 11 -16.05 5.29 -15.29
N PRO A 12 -16.95 5.81 -14.45
CA PRO A 12 -18.38 5.76 -14.69
C PRO A 12 -18.77 6.48 -15.97
N ASP A 13 -19.73 5.90 -16.67
CA ASP A 13 -20.43 6.55 -17.78
C ASP A 13 -21.29 7.72 -17.28
N GLY A 14 -21.59 8.68 -18.16
CA GLY A 14 -22.49 9.80 -17.87
C GLY A 14 -21.82 11.02 -17.23
N ILE A 15 -20.51 10.98 -16.98
CA ILE A 15 -19.70 12.12 -16.56
C ILE A 15 -18.75 12.49 -17.70
N GLU A 16 -18.66 13.78 -18.03
CA GLU A 16 -17.66 14.28 -18.98
C GLU A 16 -16.31 14.36 -18.26
N TRP A 17 -15.46 13.36 -18.50
CA TRP A 17 -14.13 13.29 -17.91
C TRP A 17 -13.11 14.08 -18.76
N PRO A 18 -12.38 15.05 -18.18
CA PRO A 18 -11.27 15.68 -18.88
C PRO A 18 -10.23 14.65 -19.30
N GLU A 19 -9.64 14.84 -20.49
CA GLU A 19 -8.63 13.93 -21.04
C GLU A 19 -7.43 13.73 -20.08
N ALA A 20 -7.07 14.78 -19.33
CA ALA A 20 -6.05 14.69 -18.28
C ALA A 20 -6.44 13.73 -17.15
N THR A 21 -7.72 13.72 -16.73
CA THR A 21 -8.23 12.81 -15.70
C THR A 21 -8.28 11.37 -16.19
N VAL A 22 -8.71 11.14 -17.43
CA VAL A 22 -8.73 9.79 -18.02
C VAL A 22 -7.33 9.20 -18.06
N ARG A 23 -6.35 9.94 -18.62
CA ARG A 23 -4.95 9.51 -18.67
C ARG A 23 -4.36 9.28 -17.27
N TRP A 24 -4.67 10.14 -16.32
CA TRP A 24 -4.23 9.98 -14.94
C TRP A 24 -4.81 8.71 -14.31
N TRP A 25 -6.12 8.46 -14.51
CA TRP A 25 -6.80 7.27 -14.02
C TRP A 25 -6.17 6.00 -14.57
N GLU A 26 -5.97 5.88 -15.88
CA GLU A 26 -5.38 4.71 -16.55
C GLU A 26 -4.01 4.32 -15.98
N HIS A 27 -3.23 5.28 -15.49
CA HIS A 27 -1.92 5.02 -14.91
C HIS A 27 -1.96 4.57 -13.44
N LEU A 28 -3.08 4.70 -12.72
CA LEU A 28 -3.12 4.40 -11.29
C LEU A 28 -2.76 2.96 -10.96
N ALA A 29 -3.27 1.98 -11.72
CA ALA A 29 -2.94 0.56 -11.56
C ALA A 29 -1.45 0.24 -11.71
N SER A 30 -0.68 1.09 -12.40
CA SER A 30 0.77 0.93 -12.56
C SER A 30 1.57 1.49 -11.37
N THR A 31 0.90 2.16 -10.42
CA THR A 31 1.56 2.74 -9.24
C THR A 31 2.12 1.62 -8.35
N PRO A 32 3.38 1.73 -7.88
CA PRO A 32 3.93 0.77 -6.94
C PRO A 32 3.06 0.62 -5.69
N GLY A 33 2.56 -0.59 -5.43
CA GLY A 33 1.68 -0.91 -4.30
C GLY A 33 0.18 -0.91 -4.62
N ALA A 34 -0.23 -0.53 -5.84
CA ALA A 34 -1.62 -0.60 -6.27
C ALA A 34 -2.19 -2.03 -6.26
N ASP A 35 -1.33 -3.05 -6.35
CA ASP A 35 -1.68 -4.47 -6.24
C ASP A 35 -2.19 -4.90 -4.84
N SER A 36 -2.08 -4.01 -3.86
CA SER A 36 -2.57 -4.18 -2.50
C SER A 36 -3.81 -3.36 -2.19
N TRP A 37 -4.27 -2.51 -3.11
CA TRP A 37 -5.48 -1.71 -2.92
C TRP A 37 -6.74 -2.59 -2.92
N THR A 38 -7.63 -2.26 -2.01
CA THR A 38 -8.95 -2.87 -1.82
C THR A 38 -10.02 -2.14 -2.62
N GLU A 39 -11.24 -2.68 -2.67
CA GLU A 39 -12.39 -1.99 -3.29
C GLU A 39 -12.63 -0.61 -2.64
N ALA A 40 -12.51 -0.51 -1.32
CA ALA A 40 -12.67 0.76 -0.60
C ALA A 40 -11.58 1.79 -0.96
N ASP A 41 -10.38 1.34 -1.30
CA ASP A 41 -9.32 2.23 -1.79
C ASP A 41 -9.67 2.75 -3.19
N TRP A 42 -10.20 1.90 -4.07
CA TRP A 42 -10.68 2.30 -5.39
C TRP A 42 -11.86 3.27 -5.32
N ASP A 43 -12.80 3.07 -4.40
CA ASP A 43 -13.92 4.01 -4.16
C ASP A 43 -13.41 5.39 -3.73
N ASN A 44 -12.39 5.43 -2.88
CA ASN A 44 -11.76 6.69 -2.48
C ASN A 44 -10.95 7.33 -3.61
N LEU A 45 -10.28 6.54 -4.46
CA LEU A 45 -9.62 7.05 -5.65
C LEU A 45 -10.63 7.59 -6.67
N MET A 46 -11.84 7.03 -6.74
CA MET A 46 -12.92 7.60 -7.55
C MET A 46 -13.32 9.00 -7.08
N ASN A 47 -13.37 9.22 -5.76
CA ASN A 47 -13.56 10.58 -5.21
C ASN A 47 -12.41 11.52 -5.61
N ALA A 48 -11.16 11.02 -5.62
CA ALA A 48 -10.02 11.77 -6.12
C ALA A 48 -10.14 12.07 -7.63
N ALA A 49 -10.70 11.16 -8.42
CA ALA A 49 -10.96 11.37 -9.84
C ALA A 49 -11.95 12.51 -10.09
N LEU A 50 -13.04 12.58 -9.31
CA LEU A 50 -14.01 13.69 -9.38
C LEU A 50 -13.36 15.03 -9.07
N ILE A 51 -12.51 15.09 -8.04
CA ILE A 51 -11.77 16.31 -7.69
C ILE A 51 -10.78 16.68 -8.81
N HIS A 52 -10.06 15.70 -9.35
CA HIS A 52 -9.12 15.90 -10.45
C HIS A 52 -9.85 16.41 -11.69
N ALA A 53 -11.02 15.86 -12.01
CA ALA A 53 -11.88 16.32 -13.09
C ALA A 53 -12.36 17.75 -12.89
N ASP A 54 -12.78 18.15 -11.69
CA ASP A 54 -13.19 19.53 -11.42
C ASP A 54 -12.03 20.53 -11.56
N ILE A 55 -10.83 20.15 -11.14
CA ILE A 55 -9.62 20.97 -11.32
C ILE A 55 -9.32 21.19 -12.82
N TRP A 56 -9.36 20.13 -13.64
CA TRP A 56 -9.01 20.21 -15.05
C TRP A 56 -10.14 20.69 -15.96
N GLY A 57 -11.39 20.39 -15.63
CA GLY A 57 -12.57 20.75 -16.41
C GLY A 57 -13.08 22.15 -16.09
N SER A 58 -13.14 22.50 -14.80
CA SER A 58 -13.70 23.77 -14.33
C SER A 58 -12.62 24.81 -13.99
N GLY A 59 -11.35 24.41 -13.84
CA GLY A 59 -10.29 25.27 -13.33
C GLY A 59 -10.42 25.57 -11.84
N ASN A 60 -11.16 24.76 -11.09
CA ASN A 60 -11.37 24.97 -9.66
C ASN A 60 -10.18 24.47 -8.83
N PHE A 61 -9.22 25.36 -8.57
CA PHE A 61 -8.02 25.01 -7.81
C PHE A 61 -8.22 24.93 -6.28
N ALA A 62 -9.40 25.26 -5.75
CA ALA A 62 -9.67 25.23 -4.31
C ALA A 62 -9.47 23.82 -3.70
N SER A 63 -9.71 22.78 -4.50
CA SER A 63 -9.64 21.38 -4.08
C SER A 63 -8.27 20.74 -4.27
N VAL A 64 -7.28 21.46 -4.80
CA VAL A 64 -5.91 20.95 -5.02
C VAL A 64 -5.27 20.42 -3.72
N PRO A 65 -5.36 21.09 -2.56
CA PRO A 65 -4.80 20.55 -1.32
C PRO A 65 -5.46 19.23 -0.89
N ILE A 66 -6.76 19.09 -1.11
CA ILE A 66 -7.52 17.87 -0.80
C ILE A 66 -7.05 16.73 -1.69
N LEU A 67 -6.94 16.97 -3.01
CA LEU A 67 -6.41 16.01 -3.95
C LEU A 67 -4.99 15.57 -3.57
N ASN A 68 -4.10 16.52 -3.28
CA ASN A 68 -2.71 16.22 -2.91
C ASN A 68 -2.62 15.35 -1.66
N LYS A 69 -3.49 15.58 -0.67
CA LYS A 69 -3.55 14.76 0.54
C LYS A 69 -3.97 13.32 0.21
N LEU A 70 -5.01 13.14 -0.60
CA LEU A 70 -5.44 11.82 -1.06
C LEU A 70 -4.31 11.10 -1.81
N LEU A 71 -3.68 11.76 -2.78
CA LEU A 71 -2.56 11.17 -3.54
C LEU A 71 -1.37 10.80 -2.65
N GLN A 72 -1.12 11.56 -1.58
CA GLN A 72 -0.09 11.25 -0.61
C GLN A 72 -0.46 10.02 0.22
N ASP A 73 -1.71 9.90 0.67
CA ASP A 73 -2.17 8.76 1.47
C ASP A 73 -2.12 7.45 0.68
N TYR A 74 -2.43 7.48 -0.62
CA TYR A 74 -2.36 6.32 -1.51
C TYR A 74 -0.94 6.00 -2.01
N GLY A 75 0.09 6.75 -1.59
CA GLY A 75 1.44 6.46 -2.06
C GLY A 75 1.71 6.86 -3.51
N ILE A 76 0.85 7.67 -4.13
CA ILE A 76 0.96 8.07 -5.54
C ILE A 76 2.01 9.17 -5.73
N THR A 77 2.26 9.99 -4.71
CA THR A 77 3.31 11.03 -4.81
C THR A 77 4.72 10.44 -4.63
N PRO A 78 5.77 11.01 -5.26
CA PRO A 78 7.14 10.56 -5.04
C PRO A 78 7.57 10.57 -3.57
N ALA A 79 7.13 11.59 -2.81
CA ALA A 79 7.40 11.70 -1.39
C ALA A 79 6.77 10.54 -0.60
N ALA A 80 5.51 10.20 -0.90
CA ALA A 80 4.84 9.08 -0.25
C ALA A 80 5.48 7.73 -0.61
N ARG A 81 5.88 7.52 -1.88
CA ARG A 81 6.62 6.32 -2.29
C ARG A 81 7.94 6.15 -1.54
N SER A 82 8.68 7.23 -1.35
CA SER A 82 9.93 7.20 -0.58
C SER A 82 9.68 6.81 0.88
N GLN A 83 8.63 7.35 1.51
CA GLN A 83 8.26 7.01 2.89
C GLN A 83 7.87 5.54 3.04
N ILE A 84 7.06 5.00 2.14
CA ILE A 84 6.68 3.57 2.12
C ILE A 84 7.93 2.69 1.97
N THR A 85 8.84 3.06 1.06
CA THR A 85 10.09 2.32 0.83
C THR A 85 10.97 2.31 2.07
N GLN A 86 11.18 3.47 2.70
CA GLN A 86 11.95 3.58 3.94
C GLN A 86 11.32 2.81 5.11
N ALA A 87 9.98 2.83 5.21
CA ALA A 87 9.27 2.06 6.24
C ALA A 87 9.50 0.55 6.08
N LYS A 88 9.45 0.04 4.84
CA LYS A 88 9.77 -1.37 4.55
C LYS A 88 11.21 -1.73 4.91
N VAL A 89 12.18 -0.87 4.56
CA VAL A 89 13.60 -1.08 4.94
C VAL A 89 13.76 -1.14 6.46
N LYS A 90 13.16 -0.20 7.20
CA LYS A 90 13.21 -0.20 8.67
C LYS A 90 12.55 -1.43 9.30
N GLN A 91 11.46 -1.95 8.72
CA GLN A 91 10.84 -3.19 9.20
C GLN A 91 11.76 -4.40 8.96
N GLN A 92 12.46 -4.44 7.83
CA GLN A 92 13.46 -5.47 7.53
C GLN A 92 14.62 -5.44 8.54
N GLU A 93 15.14 -4.24 8.84
CA GLU A 93 16.24 -4.05 9.81
C GLU A 93 15.86 -4.45 11.25
N ARG A 94 14.56 -4.36 11.62
CA ARG A 94 14.07 -4.81 12.93
C ARG A 94 14.08 -6.33 13.09
N HIS A 95 14.13 -7.10 12.00
CA HIS A 95 14.45 -8.52 12.02
C HIS A 95 15.97 -8.66 11.84
N THR A 96 16.72 -8.49 12.93
CA THR A 96 18.18 -8.52 12.87
C THR A 96 18.70 -9.97 12.83
N PRO A 97 19.92 -10.20 12.30
CA PRO A 97 20.61 -11.49 12.48
C PRO A 97 20.77 -11.89 13.96
N LEU A 98 20.77 -10.91 14.87
CA LEU A 98 20.76 -11.14 16.32
C LEU A 98 19.45 -11.75 16.81
N ASP A 99 18.31 -11.36 16.23
CA ASP A 99 17.00 -11.97 16.53
C ASP A 99 16.95 -13.42 16.05
N GLU A 100 17.53 -13.72 14.88
CA GLU A 100 17.69 -15.12 14.44
C GLU A 100 18.57 -15.95 15.40
N ILE A 101 19.66 -15.36 15.89
CA ILE A 101 20.54 -16.02 16.86
C ILE A 101 19.81 -16.23 18.19
N ALA A 102 19.03 -15.26 18.65
CA ALA A 102 18.23 -15.35 19.87
C ALA A 102 17.15 -16.45 19.76
N GLU A 103 16.46 -16.54 18.63
CA GLU A 103 15.46 -17.59 18.39
C GLU A 103 16.09 -18.98 18.25
N ARG A 104 17.25 -19.10 17.57
CA ARG A 104 18.02 -20.36 17.55
C ARG A 104 18.47 -20.78 18.95
N ARG A 105 18.80 -19.85 19.84
CA ARG A 105 19.17 -20.16 21.24
C ARG A 105 17.95 -20.64 22.03
N LYS A 106 16.79 -19.98 21.92
CA LYS A 106 15.54 -20.44 22.55
C LYS A 106 15.18 -21.87 22.14
N LEU A 107 15.26 -22.19 20.84
CA LEU A 107 14.95 -23.53 20.31
C LEU A 107 15.85 -24.61 20.93
N ARG A 108 17.17 -24.35 21.02
CA ARG A 108 18.11 -25.31 21.65
C ARG A 108 17.85 -25.53 23.13
N VAL A 109 17.44 -24.50 23.88
CA VAL A 109 17.10 -24.64 25.30
C VAL A 109 15.85 -25.52 25.48
N ILE A 110 14.86 -25.36 24.60
CA ILE A 110 13.64 -26.18 24.63
C ILE A 110 13.95 -27.64 24.29
N GLU A 111 14.78 -27.90 23.29
CA GLU A 111 15.21 -29.26 22.92
C GLU A 111 16.06 -29.92 24.00
N GLY A 112 17.04 -29.21 24.57
CA GLY A 112 17.86 -29.70 25.68
C GLY A 112 17.04 -29.99 26.94
N GLY A 113 16.03 -29.16 27.22
CA GLY A 113 15.08 -29.38 28.31
C GLY A 113 14.20 -30.62 28.11
N LYS A 114 13.79 -30.91 26.87
CA LYS A 114 13.04 -32.12 26.51
C LYS A 114 13.90 -33.39 26.61
N ALA A 115 15.17 -33.32 26.20
CA ALA A 115 16.10 -34.44 26.31
C ALA A 115 16.37 -34.82 27.79
N LYS A 116 16.59 -33.82 28.65
CA LYS A 116 16.87 -34.05 30.08
C LYS A 116 15.67 -34.63 30.86
N ARG A 117 14.43 -34.35 30.43
CA ARG A 117 13.21 -34.94 31.02
C ARG A 117 12.97 -36.40 30.62
N ARG A 118 13.58 -36.89 29.54
CA ARG A 118 13.41 -38.28 29.06
C ARG A 118 14.43 -39.26 29.64
N THR A 119 15.54 -38.77 30.19
CA THR A 119 16.61 -39.58 30.82
C THR A 119 16.56 -39.58 32.34
N GLY A 120 15.56 -38.94 32.94
CA GLY A 120 15.31 -38.97 34.39
C GLY A 120 14.20 -39.97 34.71
N THR A 121 14.55 -41.25 34.80
CA THR A 121 13.78 -42.34 35.44
C THR A 121 14.80 -43.23 36.11
#